data_AF-Q93HT6-F1
#
_entry.id   AF-Q93HT6-F1
#
_cell.length_a   1.000
_cell.length_b   1.000
_cell.length_c   1.000
_cell.angle_alpha   90.00
_cell.angle_beta   90.00
_cell.angle_gamma   90.00
#
_symmetry.space_group_name_H-M   'P 1'
#
loop_
_entity.id
_entity.type
_entity.pdbx_description
1 polymer ?
#
loop_
_entity_poly.entity_id
_entity_poly.type
_entity_poly.pdbx_seq_one_letter_code
_entity_poly.pdbx_strand_id
1 'polypeptide(L)'
;MSSERTFLPNGNYKIKSLFSNSLYLTYSSGALSFSNTSSLDNQKWKLEYISSSNGFRFSNVAEPNKYLAYNDYGFIYLSSSSNNSLWNPIKIAINSYIICTLSIVNVTDYAWTIYDNNNNITDQPILNLPNFDINNSNQILKLEKL
;
A
#
# COMPACT_ATOMS: atom_id res chain seq x y z
N MET A 1 20.11 -8.04 -16.44
CA MET A 1 19.62 -8.78 -15.25
C MET A 1 19.47 -7.81 -14.11
N SER A 2 18.24 -7.51 -13.69
CA SER A 2 17.97 -6.70 -12.49
C SER A 2 18.14 -7.63 -11.29
N SER A 3 19.24 -7.53 -10.55
CA SER A 3 19.43 -8.31 -9.33
C SER A 3 18.32 -7.93 -8.32
N GLU A 4 17.68 -8.94 -7.71
CA GLU A 4 16.80 -8.70 -6.56
C GLU A 4 17.64 -8.08 -5.45
N ARG A 5 17.31 -6.85 -5.05
CA ARG A 5 18.09 -6.09 -4.07
C ARG A 5 17.50 -6.12 -2.66
N THR A 6 16.27 -6.64 -2.49
CA THR A 6 15.51 -6.54 -1.24
C THR A 6 14.64 -7.79 -0.99
N PHE A 7 14.09 -7.90 0.22
CA PHE A 7 13.16 -8.98 0.62
C PHE A 7 11.81 -8.98 -0.12
N LEU A 8 11.53 -7.92 -0.89
CA LEU A 8 10.28 -7.72 -1.61
C LEU A 8 10.60 -7.35 -3.07
N PRO A 9 10.62 -8.34 -3.97
CA PRO A 9 11.12 -8.13 -5.33
C PRO A 9 10.21 -7.23 -6.15
N ASN A 10 10.79 -6.48 -7.10
CA ASN A 10 10.00 -5.69 -8.06
C ASN A 10 8.99 -6.58 -8.81
N GLY A 11 7.86 -6.01 -9.22
CA GLY A 11 6.84 -6.73 -9.98
C GLY A 11 5.44 -6.18 -9.77
N ASN A 12 4.45 -6.86 -10.34
CA ASN A 12 3.05 -6.52 -10.16
C ASN A 12 2.48 -7.32 -8.99
N TYR A 13 1.68 -6.64 -8.16
CA TYR A 13 1.07 -7.20 -6.98
C TYR A 13 -0.41 -6.89 -6.93
N LYS A 14 -1.16 -7.79 -6.31
CA LYS A 14 -2.46 -7.50 -5.72
C LYS A 14 -2.28 -7.23 -4.23
N ILE A 15 -3.03 -6.28 -3.68
CA ILE A 15 -2.92 -5.87 -2.27
C ILE A 15 -4.24 -6.16 -1.56
N LYS A 16 -4.19 -6.84 -0.42
CA LYS A 16 -5.36 -7.13 0.44
C LYS A 16 -5.11 -6.65 1.86
N SER A 17 -6.19 -6.48 2.61
CA SER A 17 -6.10 -6.40 4.07
C SER A 17 -6.07 -7.79 4.70
N LEU A 18 -5.56 -7.91 5.93
CA LEU A 18 -5.72 -9.10 6.75
C LEU A 18 -7.19 -9.54 6.91
N PHE A 19 -8.13 -8.58 6.93
CA PHE A 19 -9.54 -8.81 7.23
C PHE A 19 -10.33 -9.52 6.11
N SER A 20 -9.83 -9.53 4.87
CA SER A 20 -10.54 -10.19 3.77
C SER A 20 -9.59 -10.81 2.74
N ASN A 21 -9.87 -12.04 2.34
CA ASN A 21 -9.14 -12.73 1.27
C ASN A 21 -9.75 -12.49 -0.12
N SER A 22 -10.92 -11.84 -0.21
CA SER A 22 -11.67 -11.61 -1.45
C SER A 22 -11.71 -10.15 -1.90
N LEU A 23 -11.31 -9.20 -1.04
CA LEU A 23 -11.26 -7.78 -1.35
C LEU A 23 -9.83 -7.31 -1.63
N TYR A 24 -9.68 -6.49 -2.67
CA TYR A 24 -8.40 -6.04 -3.19
C TYR A 24 -8.37 -4.52 -3.31
N LEU A 25 -7.22 -3.91 -3.01
CA LEU A 25 -7.00 -2.48 -3.18
C LEU A 25 -7.24 -2.10 -4.64
N THR A 26 -8.21 -1.22 -4.85
CA THR A 26 -8.73 -0.84 -6.15
C THR A 26 -8.71 0.67 -6.25
N TYR A 27 -8.22 1.17 -7.38
CA TYR A 27 -8.44 2.55 -7.76
C TYR A 27 -9.64 2.65 -8.71
N SER A 28 -10.66 3.41 -8.33
CA SER A 28 -11.83 3.65 -9.16
C SER A 28 -12.39 5.03 -8.91
N SER A 29 -12.74 5.73 -9.99
CA SER A 29 -13.42 7.04 -9.92
C SER A 29 -12.72 8.07 -9.01
N GLY A 30 -11.38 8.05 -8.96
CA GLY A 30 -10.59 8.97 -8.14
C GLY A 30 -10.40 8.57 -6.67
N ALA A 31 -10.94 7.42 -6.25
CA ALA A 31 -10.85 6.94 -4.87
C ALA A 31 -10.10 5.59 -4.77
N LEU A 32 -9.55 5.32 -3.59
CA LEU A 32 -8.98 4.03 -3.22
C LEU A 32 -9.88 3.34 -2.20
N SER A 33 -10.20 2.08 -2.45
CA SER A 33 -10.95 1.23 -1.54
C SER A 33 -10.61 -0.25 -1.76
N PHE A 34 -11.12 -1.12 -0.90
CA PHE A 34 -11.03 -2.56 -1.08
C PHE A 34 -12.32 -3.09 -1.71
N SER A 35 -12.23 -3.65 -2.91
CA SER A 35 -13.40 -4.15 -3.66
C SER A 35 -13.20 -5.59 -4.13
N ASN A 36 -14.29 -6.24 -4.54
CA ASN A 36 -14.26 -7.63 -5.01
C ASN A 36 -13.20 -7.84 -6.12
N THR A 37 -12.62 -9.03 -6.15
CA THR A 37 -11.64 -9.37 -7.18
C THR A 37 -12.16 -9.09 -8.59
N SER A 38 -11.29 -8.51 -9.40
CA SER A 38 -11.45 -8.39 -10.85
C SER A 38 -10.14 -8.73 -11.55
N SER A 39 -10.20 -8.89 -12.86
CA SER A 39 -9.02 -9.05 -13.74
C SER A 39 -8.46 -7.70 -14.23
N LEU A 40 -9.10 -6.60 -13.86
CA LEU A 40 -8.77 -5.25 -14.33
C LEU A 40 -7.42 -4.77 -13.77
N ASP A 41 -6.75 -3.94 -14.56
CA ASP A 41 -5.42 -3.41 -14.20
C ASP A 41 -5.46 -2.40 -13.05
N ASN A 42 -6.65 -1.84 -12.73
CA ASN A 42 -6.82 -0.91 -11.62
C ASN A 42 -6.70 -1.56 -10.23
N GLN A 43 -6.64 -2.90 -10.16
CA GLN A 43 -6.34 -3.69 -8.95
C GLN A 43 -4.90 -4.23 -8.93
N LYS A 44 -4.10 -3.93 -9.96
CA LYS A 44 -2.71 -4.38 -10.05
C LYS A 44 -1.80 -3.20 -9.73
N TRP A 45 -0.85 -3.43 -8.84
CA TRP A 45 0.06 -2.43 -8.31
C TRP A 45 1.48 -2.81 -8.67
N LYS A 46 2.12 -2.01 -9.52
CA LYS A 46 3.52 -2.20 -9.84
C LYS A 46 4.36 -1.67 -8.68
N LEU A 47 5.15 -2.55 -8.09
CA LEU A 47 6.09 -2.23 -7.03
C LEU A 47 7.50 -2.09 -7.59
N GLU A 48 8.15 -0.98 -7.23
CA GLU A 48 9.52 -0.68 -7.61
C GLU A 48 10.34 -0.26 -6.39
N TYR A 49 11.49 -0.90 -6.19
CA TYR A 49 12.51 -0.43 -5.26
C TYR A 49 13.29 0.76 -5.85
N ILE A 50 13.35 1.86 -5.10
CA ILE A 50 13.98 3.12 -5.47
C ILE A 50 15.30 3.26 -4.71
N SER A 51 16.37 2.80 -5.36
CA SER A 51 17.70 2.69 -4.71
C SER A 51 18.28 4.00 -4.18
N SER A 52 17.98 5.14 -4.80
CA SER A 52 18.45 6.46 -4.36
C SER A 52 17.89 6.89 -3.01
N SER A 53 16.73 6.34 -2.62
CA SER A 53 16.02 6.70 -1.40
C SER A 53 15.91 5.53 -0.42
N ASN A 54 16.39 4.34 -0.80
CA ASN A 54 16.19 3.09 -0.03
C ASN A 54 14.71 2.86 0.35
N GLY A 55 13.80 3.11 -0.58
CA GLY A 55 12.36 2.99 -0.36
C GLY A 55 11.66 2.30 -1.52
N PHE A 56 10.36 2.08 -1.36
CA PHE A 56 9.51 1.44 -2.35
C PHE A 56 8.46 2.42 -2.87
N ARG A 57 8.05 2.21 -4.12
CA ARG A 57 6.99 2.99 -4.74
C ARG A 57 6.00 2.05 -5.41
N PHE A 58 4.72 2.34 -5.25
CA PHE A 58 3.62 1.63 -5.89
C PHE A 58 3.00 2.53 -6.95
N SER A 59 2.96 2.09 -8.21
CA SER A 59 2.12 2.69 -9.25
C SER A 59 0.95 1.79 -9.59
N ASN A 60 -0.16 2.39 -10.03
CA ASN A 60 -1.30 1.62 -10.51
C ASN A 60 -1.02 1.17 -11.96
N VAL A 61 -1.27 -0.11 -12.30
CA VAL A 61 -1.00 -0.60 -13.67
C VAL A 61 -1.92 0.06 -14.70
N ALA A 62 -3.16 0.40 -14.35
CA ALA A 62 -4.07 1.13 -15.26
C ALA A 62 -3.68 2.61 -15.42
N GLU A 63 -2.97 3.19 -14.45
CA GLU A 63 -2.50 4.58 -14.48
C GLU A 63 -0.99 4.65 -14.10
N PRO A 64 -0.08 4.19 -14.98
CA PRO A 64 1.31 3.89 -14.62
C PRO A 64 2.15 5.10 -14.19
N ASN A 65 1.70 6.32 -14.52
CA ASN A 65 2.34 7.57 -14.14
C ASN A 65 1.82 8.14 -12.81
N LYS A 66 0.91 7.44 -12.13
CA LYS A 66 0.42 7.83 -10.82
C LYS A 66 0.78 6.81 -9.76
N TYR A 67 1.07 7.31 -8.57
CA TYR A 67 1.64 6.57 -7.46
C TYR A 67 0.76 6.66 -6.22
N LEU A 68 0.77 5.62 -5.40
CA LEU A 68 0.18 5.69 -4.06
C LEU A 68 0.98 6.67 -3.22
N ALA A 69 0.30 7.71 -2.73
CA ALA A 69 0.84 8.79 -1.91
C ALA A 69 -0.13 9.12 -0.76
N TYR A 70 0.28 9.97 0.18
CA TYR A 70 -0.59 10.47 1.24
C TYR A 70 -0.74 12.01 1.18
N ASN A 71 -1.92 12.50 1.57
CA ASN A 71 -2.22 13.93 1.67
C ASN A 71 -2.21 14.43 3.12
N ASP A 72 -2.35 15.75 3.29
CA ASP A 72 -2.33 16.43 4.60
C ASP A 72 -3.53 16.05 5.50
N TYR A 73 -4.57 15.46 4.92
CA TYR A 73 -5.75 14.96 5.65
C TYR A 73 -5.59 13.49 6.08
N GLY A 74 -4.43 12.87 5.82
CA GLY A 74 -4.15 11.49 6.19
C GLY A 74 -4.80 10.45 5.28
N PHE A 75 -5.30 10.82 4.09
CA PHE A 75 -5.78 9.83 3.12
C PHE A 75 -4.65 9.34 2.24
N ILE A 76 -4.63 8.03 1.98
CA ILE A 76 -3.87 7.49 0.86
C ILE A 76 -4.67 7.75 -0.41
N TYR A 77 -3.99 8.23 -1.45
CA TYR A 77 -4.60 8.57 -2.73
C TYR A 77 -3.64 8.31 -3.88
N LEU A 78 -4.14 8.41 -5.11
CA LEU A 78 -3.34 8.23 -6.32
C LEU A 78 -2.89 9.60 -6.86
N SER A 79 -1.58 9.83 -6.89
CA SER A 79 -0.98 11.13 -7.22
C SER A 79 -0.03 11.03 -8.42
N SER A 80 -0.05 12.04 -9.30
CA SER A 80 0.99 12.21 -10.33
C SER A 80 2.28 12.83 -9.77
N SER A 81 2.24 13.39 -8.55
CA SER A 81 3.42 13.89 -7.85
C SER A 81 4.14 12.75 -7.15
N SER A 82 5.47 12.81 -7.13
CA SER A 82 6.30 11.83 -6.41
C SER A 82 6.52 12.20 -4.94
N ASN A 83 6.14 13.43 -4.53
CA ASN A 83 6.20 13.84 -3.14
C ASN A 83 5.29 12.91 -2.31
N ASN A 84 5.79 12.40 -1.18
CA ASN A 84 5.03 11.52 -0.28
C ASN A 84 4.60 10.16 -0.86
N SER A 85 5.26 9.69 -1.94
CA SER A 85 4.95 8.41 -2.62
C SER A 85 5.95 7.28 -2.33
N LEU A 86 6.87 7.51 -1.38
CA LEU A 86 7.89 6.55 -0.98
C LEU A 86 7.52 5.89 0.34
N TRP A 87 7.62 4.57 0.34
CA TRP A 87 7.17 3.70 1.41
C TRP A 87 8.29 2.79 1.91
N ASN A 88 8.20 2.38 3.17
CA ASN A 88 9.08 1.43 3.82
C ASN A 88 8.26 0.24 4.35
N PRO A 89 8.10 -0.85 3.56
CA PRO A 89 7.43 -2.05 4.00
C PRO A 89 8.21 -2.76 5.12
N ILE A 90 7.53 -3.13 6.20
CA ILE A 90 8.06 -3.99 7.26
C ILE A 90 7.44 -5.37 7.09
N LYS A 91 8.27 -6.37 6.77
CA LYS A 91 7.81 -7.76 6.61
C LYS A 91 7.57 -8.39 7.98
N ILE A 92 6.34 -8.83 8.24
CA ILE A 92 5.95 -9.44 9.52
C ILE A 92 5.60 -10.94 9.40
N ALA A 93 5.19 -11.38 8.22
CA ALA A 93 4.91 -12.80 7.92
C ALA A 93 5.06 -13.07 6.42
N ILE A 94 4.67 -14.27 5.98
CA ILE A 94 4.62 -14.60 4.54
C ILE A 94 3.68 -13.62 3.84
N ASN A 95 4.24 -12.92 2.84
CA ASN A 95 3.56 -11.92 2.03
C ASN A 95 2.76 -10.86 2.82
N SER A 96 3.05 -10.66 4.11
CA SER A 96 2.31 -9.77 5.00
C SER A 96 3.23 -8.67 5.53
N TYR A 97 2.76 -7.44 5.40
CA TYR A 97 3.56 -6.24 5.58
C TYR A 97 2.77 -5.14 6.29
N ILE A 98 3.48 -4.33 7.06
CA ILE A 98 3.05 -2.98 7.44
C ILE A 98 3.74 -2.02 6.47
N ILE A 99 2.97 -1.16 5.81
CA ILE A 99 3.51 -0.24 4.80
C ILE A 99 3.66 1.15 5.43
N CYS A 100 4.86 1.44 5.92
CA CYS A 100 5.16 2.72 6.59
C CYS A 100 5.56 3.81 5.58
N THR A 101 5.39 5.08 5.94
CA THR A 101 6.02 6.19 5.24
C THR A 101 7.54 6.06 5.32
N LEU A 102 8.27 6.41 4.26
CA LEU A 102 9.74 6.39 4.30
C LEU A 102 10.31 7.47 5.22
N SER A 103 9.68 8.65 5.24
CA SER A 103 10.05 9.76 6.11
C SER A 103 9.25 9.69 7.41
N ILE A 104 9.90 10.01 8.53
CA ILE A 104 9.23 10.20 9.82
C ILE A 104 8.35 11.45 9.72
N VAL A 105 7.07 11.32 10.07
CA VAL A 105 6.11 12.42 10.12
C VAL A 105 5.88 12.77 11.59
N ASN A 106 6.17 14.00 12.01
CA ASN A 106 5.96 14.46 13.39
C ASN A 106 6.62 13.55 14.45
N VAL A 107 7.85 13.09 14.19
CA VAL A 107 8.63 12.22 15.11
C VAL A 107 7.99 10.83 15.35
N THR A 108 7.01 10.42 14.54
CA THR A 108 6.34 9.12 14.63
C THR A 108 6.31 8.44 13.26
N ASP A 109 6.38 7.11 13.23
CA ASP A 109 6.12 6.36 12.01
C ASP A 109 4.63 6.41 11.68
N TYR A 110 4.29 6.54 10.40
CA TYR A 110 2.91 6.45 9.92
C TYR A 110 2.81 5.27 8.95
N ALA A 111 1.69 4.56 8.98
CA ALA A 111 1.46 3.41 8.14
C ALA A 111 0.08 3.39 7.52
N TRP A 112 -0.03 2.67 6.40
CA TRP A 112 -1.30 2.39 5.77
C TRP A 112 -2.21 1.66 6.75
N THR A 113 -3.38 2.24 7.00
CA THR A 113 -4.34 1.75 7.97
C THR A 113 -5.72 1.69 7.33
N ILE A 114 -6.41 0.57 7.51
CA ILE A 114 -7.79 0.38 7.07
C ILE A 114 -8.68 0.16 8.30
N TYR A 115 -9.68 1.02 8.50
CA TYR A 115 -10.65 0.82 9.57
C TYR A 115 -11.51 -0.41 9.26
N ASP A 116 -11.90 -1.16 10.28
CA ASP A 116 -12.83 -2.27 10.16
C ASP A 116 -14.02 -2.09 11.12
N ASN A 117 -15.17 -2.57 10.69
CA ASN A 117 -16.34 -2.76 11.55
C ASN A 117 -16.63 -4.25 11.66
N ASN A 118 -16.14 -4.88 12.73
CA ASN A 118 -16.21 -6.34 12.93
C ASN A 118 -15.60 -7.12 11.76
N ASN A 119 -14.35 -6.77 11.39
CA ASN A 119 -13.61 -7.29 10.22
C ASN A 119 -14.20 -6.90 8.84
N ASN A 120 -15.25 -6.08 8.77
CA ASN A 120 -15.76 -5.56 7.50
C ASN A 120 -15.08 -4.24 7.15
N ILE A 121 -14.40 -4.22 6.01
CA ILE A 121 -13.66 -3.06 5.47
C ILE A 121 -14.30 -2.49 4.20
N THR A 122 -15.52 -2.93 3.85
CA THR A 122 -16.21 -2.47 2.64
C THR A 122 -16.44 -0.96 2.73
N ASP A 123 -16.19 -0.25 1.62
CA ASP A 123 -16.32 1.21 1.49
C ASP A 123 -15.43 2.03 2.43
N GLN A 124 -14.50 1.39 3.16
CA GLN A 124 -13.55 2.10 4.01
C GLN A 124 -12.40 2.66 3.15
N PRO A 125 -12.06 3.95 3.32
CA PRO A 125 -10.87 4.51 2.71
C PRO A 125 -9.62 3.97 3.40
N ILE A 126 -8.51 3.96 2.68
CA ILE A 126 -7.21 3.67 3.27
C ILE A 126 -6.56 4.98 3.74
N LEU A 127 -6.08 4.97 4.99
CA LEU A 127 -5.54 6.13 5.68
C LEU A 127 -4.05 5.96 5.99
N ASN A 128 -3.38 7.08 6.25
CA ASN A 128 -2.02 7.15 6.79
C ASN A 128 -2.13 7.58 8.26
N LEU A 129 -1.99 6.63 9.18
CA LEU A 129 -2.15 6.87 10.63
C LEU A 129 -0.89 6.44 11.39
N PRO A 130 -0.66 6.96 12.62
CA PRO A 130 0.49 6.57 13.43
C PRO A 130 0.64 5.05 13.60
N ASN A 131 1.87 4.57 13.51
CA ASN A 131 2.27 3.20 13.78
C ASN A 131 3.19 3.20 15.02
N PHE A 132 2.90 2.29 15.95
CA PHE A 132 3.65 2.16 17.21
C PHE A 132 4.26 0.76 17.41
N ASP A 133 3.71 -0.25 16.73
CA ASP A 133 4.13 -1.64 16.83
C ASP A 133 3.77 -2.43 15.56
N ILE A 134 4.04 -3.74 15.59
CA ILE A 134 3.75 -4.65 14.49
C ILE A 134 2.46 -5.49 14.67
N ASN A 135 1.66 -5.19 15.69
CA ASN A 135 0.53 -6.02 16.12
C ASN A 135 -0.82 -5.45 15.70
N ASN A 136 -0.86 -4.18 15.26
CA ASN A 136 -2.10 -3.55 14.80
C ASN A 136 -2.63 -4.21 13.51
N SER A 137 -3.71 -5.01 13.64
CA SER A 137 -4.33 -5.74 12.53
C SER A 137 -4.83 -4.83 11.40
N ASN A 138 -5.24 -3.60 11.72
CA ASN A 138 -5.67 -2.60 10.74
C ASN A 138 -4.54 -2.10 9.84
N GLN A 139 -3.28 -2.36 10.20
CA GLN A 139 -2.10 -1.96 9.45
C GLN A 139 -1.44 -3.13 8.71
N ILE A 140 -2.00 -4.34 8.83
CA ILE A 140 -1.46 -5.53 8.18
C ILE A 140 -2.09 -5.70 6.80
N LEU A 141 -1.25 -5.60 5.78
CA LEU A 141 -1.59 -5.78 4.38
C LEU A 141 -0.87 -6.98 3.78
N LYS A 142 -1.54 -7.71 2.89
CA LYS A 142 -0.97 -8.82 2.13
C LYS A 142 -0.64 -8.37 0.71
N LEU A 143 0.58 -8.62 0.26
CA LEU A 143 1.03 -8.36 -1.11
C LEU A 143 1.18 -9.69 -1.86
N GLU A 144 0.27 -9.95 -2.79
CA GLU A 144 0.24 -11.17 -3.60
C GLU A 144 0.88 -10.89 -4.96
N LYS A 145 2.04 -11.50 -5.22
CA LYS A 145 2.75 -11.35 -6.49
C LYS A 145 1.95 -12.00 -7.63
N LEU A 146 1.88 -11.32 -8.77
CA LEU A 146 1.23 -11.77 -10.01
C LEU A 146 2.21 -12.37 -11.01
#